data_AF-A0A927R846-F1
#
_entry.id   AF-A0A927R846-F1
#
_cell.length_a   1.000
_cell.length_b   1.000
_cell.length_c   1.000
_cell.angle_alpha   90.00
_cell.angle_beta   90.00
_cell.angle_gamma   90.00
#
_symmetry.space_group_name_H-M   'P 1'
#
loop_
_entity.id
_entity.type
_entity.pdbx_description
1 polymer ?
#
loop_
_entity_poly.entity_id
_entity_poly.type
_entity_poly.pdbx_seq_one_letter_code
_entity_poly.pdbx_strand_id
1 'polypeptide(L)'
;MGRGGIFILIHTDAYWIDLRALAIKFFFTNGFKSKIYTTHGIYYSELDPRDLLNSACLIYFSTKKGRIQAATILLEYSKKTPFLISPYEFGVFPTASSKNLDCVWIFNQPFSIYEVAKGISIVTFIDGTSIKVNASKNIILKQRQRLYTLMSVSRDMVKQRDIHLERKHRISEKL
;
A
#
# COMPACT_ATOMS: atom_id res chain seq x y z
N MET A 1 -0.82 15.45 34.21
CA MET A 1 -0.45 16.70 33.52
C MET A 1 0.88 16.44 32.82
N GLY A 2 1.10 16.66 31.53
CA GLY A 2 0.30 17.36 30.52
C GLY A 2 0.15 16.56 29.22
N ARG A 3 -1.01 16.78 28.60
CA ARG A 3 -1.32 16.42 27.22
C ARG A 3 -0.51 17.37 26.32
N GLY A 4 0.57 16.89 25.73
CA GLY A 4 1.19 17.48 24.54
C GLY A 4 1.21 16.36 23.50
N GLY A 5 0.18 16.19 22.69
CA GLY A 5 -0.21 17.13 21.65
C GLY A 5 -0.15 16.30 20.36
N ILE A 6 -1.33 15.95 19.85
CA ILE A 6 -1.62 15.03 18.74
C ILE A 6 -0.89 15.34 17.41
N PHE A 7 -0.08 16.39 17.36
CA PHE A 7 0.70 16.85 16.21
C PHE A 7 2.03 16.10 15.95
N ILE A 8 2.51 15.23 16.85
CA ILE A 8 3.87 14.64 16.77
C ILE A 8 3.93 13.24 16.10
N LEU A 9 2.79 12.58 15.84
CA LEU A 9 2.80 11.15 15.43
C LEU A 9 2.67 10.86 13.93
N ILE A 10 2.69 11.88 13.06
CA ILE A 10 2.97 11.67 11.64
C ILE A 10 4.46 11.90 11.46
N HIS A 11 5.23 10.82 11.44
CA HIS A 11 6.66 10.90 11.10
C HIS A 11 6.79 11.58 9.73
N THR A 12 7.64 12.60 9.61
CA THR A 12 7.82 13.39 8.37
C THR A 12 8.06 12.50 7.16
N ASP A 13 8.73 11.38 7.35
CA ASP A 13 9.07 10.46 6.27
C ASP A 13 7.83 9.77 5.65
N ALA A 14 6.71 9.71 6.36
CA ALA A 14 5.46 9.17 5.83
C ALA A 14 4.87 10.05 4.71
N TYR A 15 5.26 11.33 4.63
CA TYR A 15 4.84 12.22 3.52
C TYR A 15 5.39 11.76 2.16
N TRP A 16 6.47 10.98 2.14
CA TRP A 16 6.98 10.37 0.90
C TRP A 16 6.13 9.19 0.42
N ILE A 17 5.14 8.75 1.21
CA ILE A 17 4.23 7.65 0.88
C ILE A 17 2.91 8.24 0.37
N ASP A 18 2.99 8.83 -0.82
CA ASP A 18 1.88 9.42 -1.56
C ASP A 18 1.65 8.67 -2.90
N LEU A 19 0.81 9.23 -3.77
CA LEU A 19 0.54 8.69 -5.10
C LEU A 19 1.78 8.60 -6.00
N ARG A 20 2.93 9.18 -5.63
CA ARG A 20 4.19 9.12 -6.36
C ARG A 20 5.12 8.03 -5.83
N ALA A 21 4.74 7.35 -4.75
CA ALA A 21 5.51 6.23 -4.22
C ALA A 21 5.45 5.01 -5.16
N LEU A 22 6.61 4.37 -5.35
CA LEU A 22 6.81 3.24 -6.26
C LEU A 22 7.02 1.94 -5.47
N ALA A 23 7.92 1.97 -4.48
CA ALA A 23 8.13 0.86 -3.57
C ALA A 23 8.82 1.25 -2.26
N ILE A 24 8.77 0.36 -1.27
CA ILE A 24 9.57 0.41 -0.04
C ILE A 24 10.25 -0.93 0.16
N LYS A 25 11.51 -0.93 0.60
CA LYS A 25 12.20 -2.13 1.09
C LYS A 25 12.93 -1.86 2.39
N PHE A 26 13.25 -2.93 3.13
CA PHE A 26 14.17 -2.83 4.26
C PHE A 26 15.55 -2.40 3.77
N PHE A 27 16.21 -1.60 4.57
CA PHE A 27 17.54 -1.07 4.33
C PHE A 27 18.19 -0.83 5.68
N PHE A 28 19.44 -1.25 5.92
CA PHE A 28 20.05 -1.17 7.26
C PHE A 28 21.42 -0.51 7.15
N THR A 29 21.45 0.81 6.98
CA THR A 29 22.69 1.56 6.83
C THR A 29 22.54 2.95 7.42
N ASN A 30 23.55 3.41 8.16
CA ASN A 30 23.61 4.74 8.78
C ASN A 30 22.35 5.11 9.60
N GLY A 31 21.82 4.15 10.38
CA GLY A 31 20.60 4.35 11.18
C GLY A 31 19.28 4.23 10.43
N PHE A 32 19.30 4.31 9.09
CA PHE A 32 18.11 4.09 8.27
C PHE A 32 17.70 2.61 8.26
N LYS A 33 16.39 2.37 8.33
CA LYS A 33 15.74 1.06 8.35
C LYS A 33 14.90 0.78 7.09
N SER A 34 14.64 1.80 6.28
CA SER A 34 13.93 1.65 5.02
C SER A 34 14.48 2.55 3.91
N LYS A 35 14.28 2.07 2.68
CA LYS A 35 14.55 2.80 1.44
C LYS A 35 13.26 2.92 0.64
N ILE A 36 12.87 4.14 0.35
CA ILE A 36 11.62 4.53 -0.32
C ILE A 36 11.98 4.94 -1.74
N TYR A 37 11.32 4.35 -2.73
CA TYR A 37 11.43 4.74 -4.13
C TYR A 37 10.18 5.54 -4.50
N THR A 38 10.38 6.70 -5.10
CA THR A 38 9.30 7.57 -5.61
C THR A 38 9.67 8.05 -7.00
N THR A 39 8.72 8.64 -7.73
CA THR A 39 9.02 9.31 -9.00
C THR A 39 9.91 10.55 -8.84
N HIS A 40 10.05 11.10 -7.63
CA HIS A 40 10.93 12.24 -7.34
C HIS A 40 12.33 11.80 -6.92
N GLY A 41 12.59 10.50 -6.83
CA GLY A 41 13.86 9.94 -6.39
C GLY A 41 13.71 9.04 -5.18
N ILE A 42 14.84 8.82 -4.51
CA ILE A 42 15.01 7.85 -3.44
C ILE A 42 15.18 8.56 -2.11
N TYR A 43 14.40 8.13 -1.12
CA TYR A 43 14.44 8.63 0.25
C TYR A 43 14.76 7.48 1.22
N TYR A 44 15.24 7.84 2.40
CA TYR A 44 15.59 6.91 3.47
C TYR A 44 14.88 7.32 4.75
N SER A 45 14.51 6.34 5.58
CA SER A 45 13.84 6.60 6.86
C SER A 45 14.40 5.72 7.96
N GLU A 46 14.45 6.26 9.17
CA GLU A 46 14.81 5.54 10.40
C GLU A 46 13.72 4.55 10.83
N LEU A 47 12.50 4.70 10.27
CA LEU A 47 11.43 3.73 10.42
C LEU A 47 11.63 2.56 9.47
N ASP A 48 11.32 1.36 9.95
CA ASP A 48 11.27 0.20 9.08
C ASP A 48 10.00 0.27 8.18
N PRO A 49 9.96 -0.47 7.05
CA PRO A 49 8.85 -0.39 6.11
C PRO A 49 7.47 -0.65 6.74
N ARG A 50 7.39 -1.46 7.79
CA ARG A 50 6.15 -1.81 8.47
C ARG A 50 5.62 -0.63 9.27
N ASP A 51 6.50 0.07 9.97
CA ASP A 51 6.14 1.23 10.78
C ASP A 51 5.86 2.43 9.88
N LEU A 52 6.67 2.64 8.84
CA LEU A 52 6.47 3.67 7.84
C LEU A 52 5.10 3.53 7.14
N LEU A 53 4.75 2.32 6.71
CA LEU A 53 3.43 2.05 6.13
C LEU A 53 2.28 2.23 7.13
N ASN A 54 2.51 1.98 8.42
CA ASN A 54 1.51 2.27 9.44
C ASN A 54 1.32 3.78 9.62
N SER A 55 2.40 4.56 9.66
CA SER A 55 2.32 6.02 9.68
C SER A 55 1.61 6.58 8.44
N ALA A 56 1.87 6.04 7.25
CA ALA A 56 1.16 6.42 6.03
C ALA A 56 -0.36 6.15 6.12
N CYS A 57 -0.76 5.04 6.76
CA CYS A 57 -2.18 4.75 6.98
C CYS A 57 -2.83 5.74 7.97
N LEU A 58 -2.09 6.20 8.98
CA LEU A 58 -2.57 7.11 10.02
C LEU A 58 -2.89 8.50 9.46
N ILE A 59 -2.22 8.94 8.39
CA ILE A 59 -2.58 10.16 7.63
C ILE A 59 -4.04 10.09 7.17
N TYR A 60 -4.53 8.91 6.81
CA TYR A 60 -5.90 8.65 6.42
C TYR A 60 -6.74 8.05 7.57
N PHE A 61 -6.44 8.44 8.80
CA PHE A 61 -7.20 8.11 10.02
C PHE A 61 -7.47 6.61 10.24
N SER A 62 -6.53 5.73 9.87
CA SER A 62 -6.66 4.30 10.15
C SER A 62 -5.31 3.63 10.35
N THR A 63 -5.28 2.49 11.01
CA THR A 63 -4.04 1.73 11.20
C THR A 63 -3.81 0.76 10.04
N LYS A 64 -2.54 0.42 9.78
CA LYS A 64 -2.21 -0.66 8.83
C LYS A 64 -2.91 -1.97 9.21
N LYS A 65 -2.97 -2.28 10.51
CA LYS A 65 -3.65 -3.49 11.02
C LYS A 65 -5.13 -3.50 10.64
N GLY A 66 -5.85 -2.41 10.88
CA GLY A 66 -7.27 -2.30 10.54
C GLY A 66 -7.52 -2.44 9.04
N ARG A 67 -6.66 -1.81 8.21
CA ARG A 67 -6.74 -1.92 6.75
C ARG A 67 -6.48 -3.34 6.23
N ILE A 68 -5.51 -4.05 6.81
CA ILE A 68 -5.24 -5.47 6.50
C ILE A 68 -6.42 -6.36 6.92
N GLN A 69 -7.03 -6.10 8.08
CA GLN A 69 -8.20 -6.84 8.56
C GLN A 69 -9.37 -6.68 7.59
N ALA A 70 -9.69 -5.44 7.20
CA ALA A 70 -10.73 -5.17 6.21
C ALA A 70 -10.43 -5.86 4.86
N ALA A 71 -9.20 -5.73 4.36
CA ALA A 71 -8.80 -6.40 3.11
C ALA A 71 -8.90 -7.93 3.18
N THR A 72 -8.61 -8.53 4.34
CA THR A 72 -8.70 -9.98 4.55
C THR A 72 -10.14 -10.45 4.48
N ILE A 73 -11.08 -9.69 5.06
CA ILE A 73 -12.53 -9.97 4.99
C ILE A 73 -13.00 -9.85 3.54
N LEU A 74 -12.62 -8.77 2.85
CA LEU A 74 -13.08 -8.49 1.48
C LEU A 74 -12.52 -9.45 0.42
N LEU A 75 -11.30 -9.97 0.63
CA LEU A 75 -10.63 -10.87 -0.31
C LEU A 75 -10.74 -12.36 0.08
N GLU A 76 -11.32 -12.67 1.25
CA GLU A 76 -11.36 -14.01 1.84
C GLU A 76 -9.97 -14.69 1.90
N TYR A 77 -8.92 -13.89 2.14
CA TYR A 77 -7.54 -14.35 2.09
C TYR A 77 -6.62 -13.60 3.06
N SER A 78 -5.85 -14.36 3.84
CA SER A 78 -5.19 -13.85 5.06
C SER A 78 -3.65 -13.77 5.02
N LYS A 79 -2.99 -14.24 3.94
CA LYS A 79 -1.52 -14.33 3.89
C LYS A 79 -0.92 -13.29 2.95
N LYS A 80 0.02 -12.46 3.39
CA LYS A 80 0.67 -11.45 2.51
C LYS A 80 -0.38 -10.51 1.86
N THR A 81 -1.39 -10.15 2.64
CA THR A 81 -2.57 -9.42 2.18
C THR A 81 -2.19 -8.00 1.74
N PRO A 82 -2.60 -7.56 0.53
CA PRO A 82 -2.49 -6.16 0.15
C PRO A 82 -3.41 -5.29 0.99
N PHE A 83 -3.19 -3.99 1.03
CA PHE A 83 -4.11 -3.06 1.68
C PHE A 83 -4.09 -1.69 1.02
N LEU A 84 -5.18 -0.94 1.21
CA LEU A 84 -5.32 0.44 0.73
C LEU A 84 -4.80 1.39 1.79
N ILE A 85 -3.94 2.35 1.40
CA ILE A 85 -3.43 3.43 2.26
C ILE A 85 -4.40 4.59 2.23
N SER A 86 -4.69 5.13 1.05
CA SER A 86 -5.83 6.01 0.85
C SER A 86 -7.04 5.20 0.40
N PRO A 87 -8.27 5.56 0.78
CA PRO A 87 -9.45 4.94 0.21
C PRO A 87 -9.44 5.01 -1.33
N TYR A 88 -9.78 3.89 -1.99
CA TYR A 88 -10.10 3.75 -3.43
C TYR A 88 -8.98 3.93 -4.47
N GLU A 89 -7.90 4.63 -4.13
CA GLU A 89 -6.92 5.11 -5.13
C GLU A 89 -5.49 4.62 -4.92
N PHE A 90 -5.06 4.51 -3.66
CA PHE A 90 -3.68 4.24 -3.32
C PHE A 90 -3.56 3.03 -2.42
N GLY A 91 -2.79 2.04 -2.86
CA GLY A 91 -2.58 0.83 -2.08
C GLY A 91 -1.25 0.17 -2.39
N VAL A 92 -0.95 -0.83 -1.58
CA VAL A 92 0.35 -1.48 -1.58
C VAL A 92 0.20 -2.98 -1.39
N PHE A 93 1.08 -3.75 -2.02
CA PHE A 93 1.14 -5.19 -1.83
C PHE A 93 2.56 -5.64 -1.48
N PRO A 94 2.72 -6.67 -0.61
CA PRO A 94 4.03 -7.23 -0.29
C PRO A 94 4.41 -8.35 -1.26
N THR A 95 5.68 -8.41 -1.66
CA THR A 95 6.22 -9.49 -2.49
C THR A 95 6.49 -10.77 -1.69
N ALA A 96 6.73 -10.64 -0.38
CA ALA A 96 6.97 -11.74 0.55
C ALA A 96 6.13 -11.58 1.83
N SER A 97 6.47 -12.34 2.88
CA SER A 97 5.91 -12.07 4.22
C SER A 97 6.39 -10.72 4.73
N SER A 98 5.55 -9.94 5.41
CA SER A 98 5.95 -8.66 6.02
C SER A 98 7.04 -8.81 7.09
N LYS A 99 7.27 -10.04 7.59
CA LYS A 99 8.35 -10.38 8.51
C LYS A 99 9.68 -10.69 7.79
N ASN A 100 9.65 -10.90 6.47
CA ASN A 100 10.85 -11.17 5.68
C ASN A 100 11.54 -9.84 5.34
N LEU A 101 12.84 -9.74 5.61
CA LEU A 101 13.65 -8.55 5.32
C LEU A 101 13.83 -8.31 3.81
N ASP A 102 13.72 -9.35 2.98
CA ASP A 102 13.69 -9.23 1.52
C ASP A 102 12.32 -8.79 0.98
N CYS A 103 11.33 -8.59 1.84
CA CYS A 103 10.02 -8.13 1.41
C CYS A 103 10.11 -6.72 0.82
N VAL A 104 9.69 -6.60 -0.43
CA VAL A 104 9.48 -5.32 -1.09
C VAL A 104 7.98 -5.06 -1.09
N TRP A 105 7.60 -3.86 -0.68
CA TRP A 105 6.25 -3.34 -0.77
C TRP A 105 6.15 -2.54 -2.05
N ILE A 106 5.24 -2.89 -2.95
CA ILE A 106 5.07 -2.25 -4.25
C ILE A 106 3.72 -1.56 -4.29
N PHE A 107 3.70 -0.30 -4.70
CA PHE A 107 2.47 0.49 -4.84
C PHE A 107 1.80 0.26 -6.20
N ASN A 108 0.54 0.66 -6.34
CA ASN A 108 -0.28 0.44 -7.53
C ASN A 108 0.08 1.29 -8.75
N GLN A 109 1.29 1.84 -8.81
CA GLN A 109 1.83 2.51 -9.99
C GLN A 109 2.05 1.50 -11.14
N PRO A 110 1.93 1.89 -12.41
CA PRO A 110 2.16 0.97 -13.51
C PRO A 110 3.64 0.55 -13.60
N PHE A 111 3.88 -0.74 -13.84
CA PHE A 111 5.22 -1.30 -14.01
C PHE A 111 5.22 -2.54 -14.90
N SER A 112 6.39 -2.85 -15.44
CA SER A 112 6.73 -4.11 -16.11
C SER A 112 7.55 -5.01 -15.18
N ILE A 113 7.56 -6.32 -15.46
CA ILE A 113 8.29 -7.31 -14.68
C ILE A 113 9.10 -8.20 -15.62
N TYR A 114 10.39 -8.30 -15.36
CA TYR A 114 11.31 -9.21 -16.05
C TYR A 114 11.93 -10.17 -15.04
N GLU A 115 11.81 -11.48 -15.26
CA GLU A 115 12.44 -12.49 -14.40
C GLU A 115 13.88 -12.70 -14.85
N VAL A 116 14.84 -12.30 -14.01
CA VAL A 116 16.29 -12.37 -14.34
C VAL A 116 16.92 -13.68 -13.94
N ALA A 117 16.33 -14.37 -12.97
CA ALA A 117 16.71 -15.69 -12.52
C ALA A 117 15.51 -16.33 -11.80
N LYS A 118 15.56 -17.64 -11.56
CA LYS A 118 14.51 -18.35 -10.84
C LYS A 118 14.24 -17.68 -9.48
N GLY A 119 13.03 -17.15 -9.31
CA GLY A 119 12.62 -16.51 -8.06
C GLY A 119 13.17 -15.10 -7.85
N ILE A 120 13.82 -14.50 -8.85
CA ILE A 120 14.36 -13.14 -8.79
C ILE A 120 13.87 -12.36 -10.02
N SER A 121 13.18 -11.25 -9.76
CA SER A 121 12.65 -10.38 -10.82
C SER A 121 13.17 -8.96 -10.69
N ILE A 122 13.17 -8.23 -11.80
CA ILE A 122 13.29 -6.78 -11.85
C ILE A 122 11.89 -6.22 -12.14
N VAL A 123 11.47 -5.28 -11.29
CA VAL A 123 10.27 -4.45 -11.48
C VAL A 123 10.73 -3.10 -12.00
N THR A 124 10.26 -2.70 -13.17
CA THR A 124 10.62 -1.41 -13.81
C THR A 124 9.36 -0.57 -13.99
N PHE A 125 9.36 0.60 -13.36
CA PHE A 125 8.28 1.58 -13.42
C PHE A 125 8.40 2.45 -14.69
N ILE A 126 7.34 3.20 -15.01
CA ILE A 126 7.28 4.06 -16.21
C ILE A 126 8.41 5.08 -16.26
N ASP A 127 8.85 5.59 -15.11
CA ASP A 127 9.94 6.57 -14.98
C ASP A 127 11.34 5.95 -15.17
N GLY A 128 11.43 4.65 -15.49
CA GLY A 128 12.68 3.91 -15.63
C GLY A 128 13.25 3.40 -14.29
N THR A 129 12.68 3.80 -13.15
CA THR A 129 13.10 3.31 -11.84
C THR A 129 12.95 1.79 -11.80
N SER A 130 14.04 1.09 -11.48
CA SER A 130 14.10 -0.38 -11.49
C SER A 130 14.49 -0.93 -10.13
N ILE A 131 13.80 -1.97 -9.70
CA ILE A 131 13.96 -2.57 -8.37
C ILE A 131 14.10 -4.09 -8.51
N LYS A 132 15.21 -4.63 -8.00
CA LYS A 132 15.40 -6.08 -7.86
C LYS A 132 14.56 -6.59 -6.69
N VAL A 133 13.78 -7.63 -6.95
CA VAL A 133 12.85 -8.27 -6.01
C VAL A 133 13.18 -9.75 -5.90
N ASN A 134 13.32 -10.26 -4.67
CA ASN A 134 13.48 -11.69 -4.39
C ASN A 134 12.12 -12.42 -4.44
N ALA A 135 11.46 -12.36 -5.61
CA ALA A 135 10.24 -13.09 -5.92
C ALA A 135 10.17 -13.36 -7.44
N SER A 136 9.53 -14.46 -7.83
CA SER A 136 9.26 -14.76 -9.24
C SER A 136 8.21 -13.80 -9.82
N LYS A 137 8.19 -13.68 -11.15
CA LYS A 137 7.20 -12.86 -11.86
C LYS A 137 5.77 -13.25 -11.47
N ASN A 138 5.50 -14.54 -11.34
CA ASN A 138 4.18 -15.07 -10.97
C ASN A 138 3.72 -14.62 -9.58
N ILE A 139 4.63 -14.58 -8.60
CA ILE A 139 4.31 -14.10 -7.25
C ILE A 139 3.91 -12.63 -7.30
N ILE A 140 4.71 -11.81 -7.99
CA ILE A 140 4.47 -10.36 -8.10
C ILE A 140 3.15 -10.08 -8.81
N LEU A 141 2.89 -10.75 -9.94
CA LEU A 141 1.62 -10.64 -10.68
C LEU A 141 0.42 -11.02 -9.83
N LYS A 142 0.52 -12.11 -9.06
CA LYS A 142 -0.56 -12.56 -8.16
C LYS A 142 -0.86 -11.53 -7.07
N GLN A 143 0.17 -10.92 -6.48
CA GLN A 143 -0.01 -9.90 -5.45
C GLN A 143 -0.56 -8.59 -6.01
N ARG A 144 -0.11 -8.20 -7.20
CA ARG A 144 -0.68 -7.09 -7.96
C ARG A 144 -2.16 -7.30 -8.25
N GLN A 145 -2.52 -8.50 -8.72
CA GLN A 145 -3.92 -8.84 -9.00
C GLN A 145 -4.79 -8.72 -7.74
N ARG A 146 -4.32 -9.22 -6.60
CA ARG A 146 -5.05 -9.11 -5.33
C ARG A 146 -5.27 -7.66 -4.90
N LEU A 147 -4.28 -6.79 -5.09
CA LEU A 147 -4.43 -5.37 -4.80
C LEU A 147 -5.49 -4.74 -5.72
N TYR A 148 -5.43 -5.00 -7.03
CA TYR A 148 -6.43 -4.45 -7.96
C TYR A 148 -7.84 -4.99 -7.71
N THR A 149 -7.98 -6.27 -7.34
CA THR A 149 -9.27 -6.83 -6.91
C THR A 149 -9.79 -6.10 -5.67
N LEU A 150 -8.95 -5.86 -4.66
CA LEU A 150 -9.34 -5.09 -3.46
C LEU A 150 -9.79 -3.68 -3.82
N MET A 151 -9.06 -3.00 -4.71
CA MET A 151 -9.42 -1.66 -5.18
C MET A 151 -10.76 -1.66 -5.92
N SER A 152 -11.00 -2.64 -6.78
CA SER A 152 -12.26 -2.78 -7.52
C SER A 152 -13.44 -2.98 -6.56
N VAL A 153 -13.35 -3.99 -5.69
CA VAL A 153 -14.40 -4.31 -4.71
C VAL A 153 -14.68 -3.10 -3.82
N SER A 154 -13.64 -2.42 -3.33
CA SER A 154 -13.80 -1.24 -2.49
C SER A 154 -14.55 -0.10 -3.20
N ARG A 155 -14.29 0.14 -4.49
CA ARG A 155 -15.02 1.15 -5.28
C ARG A 155 -16.46 0.75 -5.52
N ASP A 156 -16.71 -0.52 -5.82
CA ASP A 156 -18.05 -1.02 -6.12
C ASP A 156 -18.97 -0.94 -4.90
N MET A 157 -18.45 -1.21 -3.70
CA MET A 157 -19.19 -1.06 -2.44
C MET A 157 -19.67 0.38 -2.20
N VAL A 158 -18.83 1.37 -2.47
CA VAL A 158 -19.21 2.79 -2.34
C VAL A 158 -20.27 3.18 -3.35
N LYS A 159 -20.08 2.79 -4.62
CA LYS A 159 -21.07 3.03 -5.67
C LYS A 159 -22.43 2.44 -5.30
N GLN A 160 -22.46 1.20 -4.80
CA GLN A 160 -23.70 0.56 -4.37
C GLN A 160 -24.38 1.30 -3.21
N ARG A 161 -23.60 1.77 -2.23
CA ARG A 161 -24.10 2.58 -1.12
C ARG A 161 -24.73 3.88 -1.64
N ASP A 162 -24.04 4.60 -2.52
CA ASP A 162 -24.51 5.89 -3.02
C ASP A 162 -25.78 5.72 -3.86
N ILE A 163 -25.83 4.70 -4.74
CA ILE A 163 -27.05 4.32 -5.48
C ILE A 163 -28.20 3.99 -4.52
N HIS A 164 -27.94 3.28 -3.44
CA HIS A 164 -28.96 2.94 -2.44
C HIS A 164 -29.52 4.19 -1.74
N LEU A 165 -28.66 5.14 -1.38
CA LEU A 165 -29.06 6.39 -0.72
C LEU A 165 -29.91 7.27 -1.65
N GLU A 166 -29.51 7.43 -2.91
CA GLU A 166 -30.30 8.20 -3.89
C GLU A 166 -31.70 7.61 -4.11
N ARG A 167 -31.81 6.27 -4.13
CA ARG A 167 -33.12 5.59 -4.24
C ARG A 167 -34.02 5.91 -3.04
N LYS A 168 -33.46 5.94 -1.82
CA LYS A 168 -34.22 6.30 -0.62
C LYS A 168 -34.70 7.75 -0.63
N HIS A 169 -33.84 8.70 -1.04
CA HIS A 169 -34.25 10.11 -1.13
C HIS A 169 -35.39 10.33 -2.12
N ARG A 170 -35.34 9.72 -3.31
CA ARG A 170 -36.43 9.81 -4.30
C ARG A 170 -37.76 9.22 -3.82
N ILE A 171 -37.73 8.27 -2.89
CA ILE A 171 -38.96 7.70 -2.31
C ILE A 171 -39.52 8.65 -1.24
N SER A 172 -38.66 9.27 -0.42
CA SER A 172 -39.11 10.22 0.61
C SER A 172 -39.67 11.52 0.06
N GLU A 173 -39.23 11.96 -1.14
CA GLU A 173 -39.77 13.17 -1.80
C GLU A 173 -41.13 12.94 -2.50
N LYS A 174 -41.56 11.68 -2.64
CA LYS A 174 -42.83 11.31 -3.28
C LYS A 174 -43.96 11.01 -2.29
N LEU A 175 -43.67 11.06 -0.99
CA LEU A 175 -44.61 10.88 0.12
C LEU A 175 -44.86 12.24 0.78
#